data_AF-A0A2B7XNX6-F1
#
_entry.id   AF-A0A2B7XNX6-F1
#
_cell.length_a   1.000
_cell.length_b   1.000
_cell.length_c   1.000
_cell.angle_alpha   90.00
_cell.angle_beta   90.00
_cell.angle_gamma   90.00
#
_symmetry.space_group_name_H-M   'P 1'
#
loop_
_entity.id
_entity.type
_entity.pdbx_description
1 polymer ?
#
loop_
_entity_poly.entity_id
_entity_poly.type
_entity_poly.pdbx_seq_one_letter_code
_entity_poly.pdbx_strand_id
1 'polypeptide(L)'
;MSPILSLPVEVIVLVFQHSGGLTQVATLSSTCKLFHSVWLRNSPSILGHVPGRQIRAFDDALMAVRATQIVKDAIQAGQLPPDPFPTAGLSSSARPPSIDELKTIYDFQHLAKCIEHIFIKDVHESWFGSPSHFGESLDFSSDPPSWRHWRERFYSSIYRVFLAGALLYRAYQAPHALPADDRPSDFLKTATANLEEYRASEDGLPQETELTESDIRYLLKFPVFNFEAYEEHEPVFGQLAELLFNLSKDRVLRNDDIPAPKPVSKYHVGPRLPRRIEDDPVKCVLFSETMQLLLIIELLCGTSRPTCVFLDGLDANRDGMGDRLPYPHKLLEPTEPTRKVSVVLFDKFFLEEILMPRTIEDANVKLPVAIPVDNQLGFRDTGVLLYEMFHSSGQPNHYISGCEAAPPELQCVQYIFRRYFNLRFADKAFEVYAESPYRMLYSDGDLFLEDDIHSYVIPEDDPGGLLSSADKPHANLHYIGAR
;
A
#
# COMPACT_ATOMS: atom_id res chain seq x y z
N MET A 1 -36.34 24.50 -34.52
CA MET A 1 -35.27 23.79 -33.80
C MET A 1 -34.16 23.53 -34.79
N SER A 2 -32.95 24.05 -34.57
CA SER A 2 -31.80 23.72 -35.43
C SER A 2 -31.40 22.25 -35.16
N PRO A 3 -31.07 21.45 -36.19
CA PRO A 3 -30.69 20.05 -36.00
C PRO A 3 -29.46 19.95 -35.10
N ILE A 4 -29.39 18.94 -34.23
CA ILE A 4 -28.20 18.66 -33.41
C ILE A 4 -26.93 18.46 -34.27
N LEU A 5 -27.12 18.10 -35.55
CA LEU A 5 -26.08 17.97 -36.56
C LEU A 5 -25.49 19.29 -37.05
N SER A 6 -26.08 20.42 -36.66
CA SER A 6 -25.60 21.78 -36.98
C SER A 6 -24.81 22.42 -35.82
N LEU A 7 -24.62 21.70 -34.72
CA LEU A 7 -23.86 22.19 -33.59
C LEU A 7 -22.36 22.30 -33.92
N PRO A 8 -21.67 23.34 -33.42
CA PRO A 8 -20.20 23.40 -33.46
C PRO A 8 -19.56 22.19 -32.76
N VAL A 9 -18.37 21.81 -33.22
CA VAL A 9 -17.64 20.65 -32.68
C VAL A 9 -17.38 20.81 -31.18
N GLU A 10 -17.09 22.02 -30.73
CA GLU A 10 -16.83 22.38 -29.34
C GLU A 10 -18.04 22.07 -28.45
N VAL A 11 -19.25 22.33 -28.94
CA VAL A 11 -20.48 22.03 -28.22
C VAL A 11 -20.70 20.52 -28.13
N ILE A 12 -20.40 19.77 -29.20
CA ILE A 12 -20.50 18.30 -29.19
C ILE A 12 -19.47 17.70 -28.22
N VAL A 13 -18.25 18.25 -28.17
CA VAL A 13 -17.23 17.84 -27.18
C VAL A 13 -17.72 18.10 -25.76
N LEU A 14 -18.32 19.26 -25.47
CA LEU A 14 -18.92 19.54 -24.17
C LEU A 14 -20.05 18.55 -23.84
N VAL A 15 -20.92 18.20 -24.80
CA VAL A 15 -21.96 17.17 -24.61
C VAL A 15 -21.34 15.83 -24.22
N PHE A 16 -20.25 15.42 -24.86
CA PHE A 16 -19.51 14.22 -24.47
C PHE A 16 -18.92 14.35 -23.05
N GLN A 17 -18.27 15.47 -22.72
CA GLN A 17 -17.66 15.71 -21.40
C GLN A 17 -18.69 15.80 -20.26
N HIS A 18 -19.94 16.17 -20.57
CA HIS A 18 -21.05 16.22 -19.63
C HIS A 18 -21.92 14.95 -19.64
N SER A 19 -21.53 13.94 -20.40
CA SER A 19 -22.18 12.63 -20.33
C SER A 19 -21.99 12.03 -18.94
N GLY A 20 -23.03 11.36 -18.44
CA GLY A 20 -23.05 10.73 -17.12
C GLY A 20 -22.11 9.52 -16.99
N GLY A 21 -21.44 9.11 -18.09
CA GLY A 21 -20.46 8.04 -18.08
C GLY A 21 -19.92 7.59 -19.43
N LEU A 22 -18.93 6.69 -19.41
CA LEU A 22 -18.34 6.13 -20.62
C LEU A 22 -19.34 5.34 -21.47
N THR A 23 -20.33 4.67 -20.85
CA THR A 23 -21.43 4.02 -21.59
C THR A 23 -22.24 5.03 -22.39
N GLN A 24 -22.56 6.18 -21.80
CA GLN A 24 -23.28 7.24 -22.51
C GLN A 24 -22.44 7.87 -23.61
N VAL A 25 -21.13 8.07 -23.37
CA VAL A 25 -20.19 8.51 -24.40
C VAL A 25 -20.17 7.52 -25.58
N ALA A 26 -20.10 6.21 -25.30
CA ALA A 26 -20.13 5.18 -26.32
C ALA A 26 -21.45 5.22 -27.11
N THR A 27 -22.60 5.29 -26.43
CA THR A 27 -23.92 5.42 -27.08
C THR A 27 -24.02 6.68 -27.92
N LEU A 28 -23.57 7.83 -27.42
CA LEU A 28 -23.59 9.09 -28.16
C LEU A 28 -22.70 9.01 -29.41
N SER A 29 -21.51 8.43 -29.27
CA SER A 29 -20.56 8.26 -30.37
C SER A 29 -21.08 7.34 -31.48
N SER A 30 -22.00 6.42 -31.16
CA SER A 30 -22.59 5.49 -32.13
C SER A 30 -23.87 6.01 -32.79
N THR A 31 -24.41 7.15 -32.35
CA THR A 31 -25.68 7.70 -32.89
C THR A 31 -25.59 8.13 -34.35
N CYS A 32 -24.49 8.78 -34.76
CA CYS A 32 -24.31 9.28 -36.13
C CYS A 32 -22.84 9.51 -36.49
N LYS A 33 -22.57 9.65 -37.80
CA LYS A 33 -21.20 9.86 -38.34
C LYS A 33 -20.52 11.12 -37.78
N LEU A 34 -21.27 12.20 -37.53
CA LEU A 34 -20.72 13.44 -36.96
C LEU A 34 -20.18 13.20 -35.55
N PHE A 35 -21.02 12.64 -34.66
CA PHE A 35 -20.63 12.34 -33.28
C PHE A 35 -19.48 11.34 -33.22
N HIS A 36 -19.52 10.31 -34.08
CA HIS A 36 -18.42 9.35 -34.20
C HIS A 36 -17.11 10.04 -34.60
N SER A 37 -17.15 10.92 -35.61
CA SER A 37 -15.97 11.65 -36.05
C SER A 37 -15.45 12.64 -35.00
N VAL A 38 -16.35 13.29 -34.25
CA VAL A 38 -15.95 14.19 -33.15
C VAL A 38 -15.30 13.40 -32.02
N TRP A 39 -15.87 12.25 -31.65
CA TRP A 39 -15.29 11.32 -30.69
C TRP A 39 -13.88 10.90 -31.09
N LEU A 40 -13.69 10.38 -32.31
CA LEU A 40 -12.37 9.90 -32.75
C LEU A 40 -11.29 11.00 -32.73
N ARG A 41 -11.67 12.24 -33.03
CA ARG A 41 -10.72 13.38 -33.09
C ARG A 41 -10.45 14.03 -31.72
N ASN A 42 -11.37 13.87 -30.77
CA ASN A 42 -11.33 14.58 -29.48
C ASN A 42 -11.35 13.63 -28.28
N SER A 43 -11.17 12.32 -28.49
CA SER A 43 -11.23 11.31 -27.42
C SER A 43 -10.28 11.60 -26.26
N PRO A 44 -9.04 12.12 -26.43
CA PRO A 44 -8.19 12.42 -25.27
C PRO A 44 -8.79 13.49 -24.35
N SER A 45 -9.40 14.53 -24.94
CA SER A 45 -10.06 15.59 -24.17
C SER A 45 -11.33 15.11 -23.48
N ILE A 46 -12.11 14.26 -24.15
CA ILE A 46 -13.34 13.68 -23.59
C ILE A 46 -13.00 12.70 -22.45
N LEU A 47 -12.04 11.81 -22.68
CA LEU A 47 -11.58 10.81 -21.73
C LEU A 47 -10.83 11.41 -20.54
N GLY A 48 -10.28 12.61 -20.65
CA GLY A 48 -9.73 13.33 -19.50
C GLY A 48 -10.78 13.78 -18.47
N HIS A 49 -12.06 13.93 -18.87
CA HIS A 49 -13.09 14.54 -18.01
C HIS A 49 -14.14 13.55 -17.48
N VAL A 50 -14.60 12.61 -18.33
CA VAL A 50 -15.73 11.74 -17.99
C VAL A 50 -15.39 10.68 -16.92
N PRO A 51 -14.27 9.94 -17.00
CA PRO A 51 -13.94 8.89 -16.04
C PRO A 51 -13.73 9.39 -14.62
N GLY A 52 -13.10 10.55 -14.45
CA GLY A 52 -12.82 11.15 -13.14
C GLY A 52 -14.08 11.48 -12.31
N ARG A 53 -15.26 11.53 -12.94
CA ARG A 53 -16.55 11.70 -12.24
C ARG A 53 -17.20 10.39 -11.81
N GLN A 54 -16.81 9.26 -12.41
CA GLN A 54 -17.41 7.95 -12.17
C GLN A 54 -16.52 7.03 -11.33
N ILE A 55 -15.21 7.16 -11.51
CA ILE A 55 -14.22 6.30 -10.89
C ILE A 55 -13.62 7.08 -9.72
N ARG A 56 -13.78 6.52 -8.52
CA ARG A 56 -13.18 7.06 -7.31
C ARG A 56 -11.68 7.00 -7.40
N ALA A 57 -11.02 8.04 -6.94
CA ALA A 57 -9.57 8.21 -6.97
C ALA A 57 -8.98 7.89 -8.36
N PHE A 58 -9.67 8.34 -9.42
CA PHE A 58 -9.32 8.01 -10.80
C PHE A 58 -7.85 8.28 -11.15
N ASP A 59 -7.32 9.42 -10.70
CA ASP A 59 -5.94 9.80 -10.99
C ASP A 59 -4.94 8.87 -10.29
N ASP A 60 -5.18 8.50 -9.03
CA ASP A 60 -4.35 7.52 -8.30
C ASP A 60 -4.43 6.14 -8.98
N ALA A 61 -5.62 5.71 -9.43
CA ALA A 61 -5.79 4.46 -10.18
C ALA A 61 -5.02 4.47 -11.49
N LEU A 62 -5.07 5.57 -12.25
CA LEU A 62 -4.32 5.73 -13.50
C LEU A 62 -2.82 5.70 -13.26
N MET A 63 -2.34 6.37 -12.21
CA MET A 63 -0.93 6.37 -11.82
C MET A 63 -0.46 4.95 -11.47
N ALA A 64 -1.24 4.20 -10.69
CA ALA A 64 -0.95 2.81 -10.36
C ALA A 64 -0.90 1.92 -11.61
N VAL A 65 -1.89 2.03 -12.50
CA VAL A 65 -1.93 1.29 -13.78
C VAL A 65 -0.69 1.58 -14.62
N ARG A 66 -0.31 2.84 -14.77
CA ARG A 66 0.87 3.22 -15.57
C ARG A 66 2.17 2.76 -14.92
N ALA A 67 2.30 2.88 -13.61
CA ALA A 67 3.47 2.40 -12.90
C ALA A 67 3.61 0.87 -13.00
N THR A 68 2.52 0.12 -12.82
CA THR A 68 2.52 -1.33 -13.04
C THR A 68 2.86 -1.68 -14.48
N GLN A 69 2.37 -0.92 -15.47
CA GLN A 69 2.72 -1.17 -16.87
C GLN A 69 4.22 -0.95 -17.14
N ILE A 70 4.85 0.06 -16.55
CA ILE A 70 6.31 0.27 -16.65
C ILE A 70 7.08 -0.94 -16.11
N VAL A 71 6.65 -1.47 -14.95
CA VAL A 71 7.28 -2.67 -14.37
C VAL A 71 7.09 -3.88 -15.27
N LYS A 72 5.87 -4.08 -15.77
CA LYS A 72 5.53 -5.17 -16.70
C LYS A 72 6.33 -5.12 -17.99
N ASP A 73 6.48 -3.93 -18.59
CA ASP A 73 7.25 -3.74 -19.82
C ASP A 73 8.74 -4.04 -19.58
N ALA A 74 9.30 -3.61 -18.44
CA ALA A 74 10.69 -3.89 -18.07
C ALA A 74 10.93 -5.40 -17.89
N ILE A 75 10.04 -6.09 -17.17
CA ILE A 75 10.07 -7.55 -16.99
C ILE A 75 10.04 -8.26 -18.34
N GLN A 76 9.13 -7.86 -19.24
CA GLN A 76 9.02 -8.44 -20.59
C GLN A 76 10.29 -8.23 -21.42
N ALA A 77 11.03 -7.14 -21.16
CA ALA A 77 12.33 -6.87 -21.76
C ALA A 77 13.50 -7.59 -21.05
N GLY A 78 13.23 -8.39 -20.00
CA GLY A 78 14.27 -9.05 -19.21
C GLY A 78 15.14 -8.05 -18.42
N GLN A 79 14.55 -6.95 -17.96
CA GLN A 79 15.23 -5.87 -17.25
C GLN A 79 14.46 -5.46 -16.00
N LEU A 80 15.16 -4.82 -15.07
CA LEU A 80 14.50 -4.12 -13.97
C LEU A 80 13.93 -2.78 -14.44
N PRO A 81 12.88 -2.24 -13.76
CA PRO A 81 12.35 -0.92 -14.07
C PRO A 81 13.44 0.19 -14.04
N PRO A 82 13.22 1.32 -14.73
CA PRO A 82 14.19 2.42 -14.76
C PRO A 82 14.51 2.99 -13.38
N ASP A 83 15.72 3.54 -13.26
CA ASP A 83 16.23 4.20 -12.07
C ASP A 83 16.87 5.55 -12.45
N PRO A 84 16.31 6.69 -12.02
CA PRO A 84 15.10 6.82 -11.18
C PRO A 84 13.82 6.40 -11.90
N PHE A 85 12.76 6.05 -11.15
CA PHE A 85 11.47 5.67 -11.72
C PHE A 85 10.78 6.87 -12.40
N PRO A 86 10.16 6.74 -13.58
CA PRO A 86 9.63 7.88 -14.33
C PRO A 86 8.24 8.33 -13.81
N THR A 87 8.21 9.12 -12.73
CA THR A 87 6.96 9.56 -12.08
C THR A 87 6.23 10.69 -12.81
N ALA A 88 6.94 11.54 -13.55
CA ALA A 88 6.38 12.75 -14.18
C ALA A 88 5.25 12.49 -15.19
N GLY A 89 5.18 11.29 -15.77
CA GLY A 89 4.19 10.92 -16.79
C GLY A 89 3.00 10.11 -16.27
N LEU A 90 2.91 9.85 -14.97
CA LEU A 90 1.93 8.92 -14.42
C LEU A 90 0.51 9.51 -14.33
N SER A 91 0.37 10.82 -14.05
CA SER A 91 -0.94 11.44 -13.82
C SER A 91 -1.73 11.73 -15.11
N SER A 92 -3.03 11.91 -14.97
CA SER A 92 -3.92 12.37 -16.06
C SER A 92 -3.60 13.79 -16.52
N SER A 93 -3.05 14.64 -15.63
CA SER A 93 -2.61 15.99 -15.95
C SER A 93 -1.37 16.02 -16.85
N ALA A 94 -0.49 15.02 -16.73
CA ALA A 94 0.68 14.89 -17.59
C ALA A 94 0.32 14.32 -18.98
N ARG A 95 -0.54 13.29 -19.02
CA ARG A 95 -1.03 12.70 -20.26
C ARG A 95 -2.46 12.17 -20.11
N PRO A 96 -3.38 12.49 -21.04
CA PRO A 96 -4.73 11.93 -21.04
C PRO A 96 -4.73 10.39 -21.06
N PRO A 97 -5.73 9.75 -20.43
CA PRO A 97 -5.82 8.29 -20.40
C PRO A 97 -6.15 7.71 -21.79
N SER A 98 -5.53 6.59 -22.13
CA SER A 98 -5.86 5.78 -23.32
C SER A 98 -7.07 4.87 -23.06
N ILE A 99 -7.67 4.33 -24.12
CA ILE A 99 -8.80 3.39 -23.98
C ILE A 99 -8.38 2.11 -23.24
N ASP A 100 -7.17 1.62 -23.48
CA ASP A 100 -6.69 0.41 -22.81
C ASP A 100 -6.35 0.68 -21.34
N GLU A 101 -5.79 1.86 -21.03
CA GLU A 101 -5.62 2.30 -19.64
C GLU A 101 -6.98 2.34 -18.92
N LEU A 102 -8.04 2.85 -19.58
CA LEU A 102 -9.38 2.88 -18.98
C LEU A 102 -9.96 1.49 -18.70
N LYS A 103 -9.74 0.51 -19.59
CA LYS A 103 -10.16 -0.88 -19.34
C LYS A 103 -9.50 -1.42 -18.08
N THR A 104 -8.18 -1.25 -17.97
CA THR A 104 -7.43 -1.69 -16.79
C THR A 104 -7.86 -0.94 -15.53
N ILE A 105 -8.16 0.36 -15.61
CA ILE A 105 -8.69 1.13 -14.48
C ILE A 105 -10.05 0.58 -14.02
N TYR A 106 -10.92 0.11 -14.93
CA TYR A 106 -12.16 -0.56 -14.53
C TYR A 106 -11.92 -1.90 -13.80
N ASP A 107 -10.85 -2.62 -14.15
CA ASP A 107 -10.45 -3.83 -13.44
C ASP A 107 -9.84 -3.50 -12.06
N PHE A 108 -9.01 -2.45 -11.95
CA PHE A 108 -8.53 -1.89 -10.67
C PHE A 108 -9.69 -1.40 -9.78
N GLN A 109 -10.69 -0.75 -10.37
CA GLN A 109 -11.88 -0.31 -9.64
C GLN A 109 -12.68 -1.49 -9.10
N HIS A 110 -12.76 -2.56 -9.88
CA HIS A 110 -13.40 -3.80 -9.45
C HIS A 110 -12.63 -4.44 -8.29
N LEU A 111 -11.30 -4.51 -8.40
CA LEU A 111 -10.44 -5.00 -7.33
C LEU A 111 -10.65 -4.20 -6.03
N ALA A 112 -10.60 -2.87 -6.10
CA ALA A 112 -10.81 -2.02 -4.93
C ALA A 112 -12.19 -2.22 -4.29
N LYS A 113 -13.24 -2.47 -5.10
CA LYS A 113 -14.58 -2.82 -4.60
C LYS A 113 -14.61 -4.18 -3.90
N CYS A 114 -13.91 -5.19 -4.42
CA CYS A 114 -13.79 -6.49 -3.76
C CYS A 114 -13.08 -6.34 -2.40
N ILE A 115 -11.94 -5.63 -2.38
CA ILE A 115 -11.17 -5.35 -1.15
C ILE A 115 -12.03 -4.60 -0.12
N GLU A 116 -12.76 -3.57 -0.55
CA GLU A 116 -13.68 -2.84 0.32
C GLU A 116 -14.79 -3.76 0.87
N HIS A 117 -15.34 -4.64 0.05
CA HIS A 117 -16.37 -5.58 0.48
C HIS A 117 -15.86 -6.53 1.56
N ILE A 118 -14.69 -7.14 1.33
CA ILE A 118 -13.99 -7.99 2.30
C ILE A 118 -13.70 -7.21 3.58
N PHE A 119 -13.21 -5.97 3.46
CA PHE A 119 -12.91 -5.12 4.60
C PHE A 119 -14.15 -4.87 5.46
N ILE A 120 -15.26 -4.47 4.84
CA ILE A 120 -16.51 -4.15 5.55
C ILE A 120 -17.13 -5.40 6.19
N LYS A 121 -17.05 -6.57 5.53
CA LYS A 121 -17.75 -7.78 5.97
C LYS A 121 -16.97 -8.60 6.99
N ASP A 122 -15.66 -8.78 6.77
CA ASP A 122 -14.89 -9.79 7.51
C ASP A 122 -13.81 -9.13 8.37
N VAL A 123 -13.11 -8.13 7.83
CA VAL A 123 -11.96 -7.53 8.52
C VAL A 123 -12.41 -6.55 9.60
N HIS A 124 -13.34 -5.67 9.29
CA HIS A 124 -13.77 -4.59 10.19
C HIS A 124 -14.29 -5.15 11.53
N GLU A 125 -15.13 -6.18 11.51
CA GLU A 125 -15.64 -6.79 12.74
C GLU A 125 -14.52 -7.43 13.58
N SER A 126 -13.51 -8.02 12.94
CA SER A 126 -12.38 -8.63 13.64
C SER A 126 -11.38 -7.61 14.21
N TRP A 127 -11.20 -6.50 13.51
CA TRP A 127 -10.26 -5.44 13.90
C TRP A 127 -10.86 -4.53 14.94
N PHE A 128 -12.13 -4.17 14.84
CA PHE A 128 -12.79 -3.22 15.73
C PHE A 128 -13.77 -3.86 16.72
N GLY A 129 -13.88 -5.19 16.72
CA GLY A 129 -14.78 -5.95 17.59
C GLY A 129 -16.22 -6.01 17.07
N SER A 130 -17.03 -6.90 17.66
CA SER A 130 -18.46 -6.98 17.33
C SER A 130 -19.14 -5.64 17.65
N PRO A 131 -20.04 -5.14 16.77
CA PRO A 131 -20.86 -3.95 17.02
C PRO A 131 -21.52 -3.89 18.41
N SER A 132 -21.74 -5.05 19.01
CA SER A 132 -22.32 -5.22 20.35
C SER A 132 -21.49 -4.63 21.50
N HIS A 133 -20.16 -4.54 21.38
CA HIS A 133 -19.29 -4.02 22.46
C HIS A 133 -19.17 -2.49 22.47
N PHE A 134 -19.38 -1.84 21.31
CA PHE A 134 -19.34 -0.38 21.16
C PHE A 134 -20.73 0.25 20.96
N GLY A 135 -21.80 -0.55 21.05
CA GLY A 135 -23.19 -0.08 21.14
C GLY A 135 -23.85 0.36 19.84
N GLU A 136 -23.13 0.44 18.71
CA GLU A 136 -23.71 0.80 17.40
C GLU A 136 -23.02 -0.01 16.29
N SER A 137 -23.80 -0.64 15.40
CA SER A 137 -23.29 -1.01 14.08
C SER A 137 -22.80 0.25 13.39
N LEU A 138 -21.71 0.17 12.61
CA LEU A 138 -21.40 1.21 11.64
C LEU A 138 -22.65 1.44 10.78
N ASP A 139 -23.46 2.42 11.15
CA ASP A 139 -24.62 2.78 10.37
C ASP A 139 -24.12 3.65 9.23
N PHE A 140 -23.66 2.98 8.17
CA PHE A 140 -23.19 3.57 6.92
C PHE A 140 -24.22 4.50 6.28
N SER A 141 -25.46 4.53 6.76
CA SER A 141 -26.53 5.40 6.28
C SER A 141 -26.67 6.73 7.05
N SER A 142 -26.02 6.87 8.21
CA SER A 142 -26.22 8.00 9.13
C SER A 142 -25.45 9.28 8.78
N ASP A 143 -24.31 9.20 8.06
CA ASP A 143 -23.55 10.36 7.55
C ASP A 143 -22.97 10.12 6.14
N PRO A 144 -23.81 10.27 5.09
CA PRO A 144 -23.41 9.99 3.71
C PRO A 144 -22.23 10.84 3.19
N PRO A 145 -22.09 12.14 3.52
CA PRO A 145 -20.93 12.94 3.14
C PRO A 145 -19.61 12.43 3.71
N SER A 146 -19.53 12.15 5.02
CA SER A 146 -18.29 11.66 5.63
C SER A 146 -17.87 10.30 5.06
N TRP A 147 -18.86 9.44 4.80
CA TRP A 147 -18.62 8.14 4.17
C TRP A 147 -18.07 8.25 2.74
N ARG A 148 -18.59 9.20 1.95
CA ARG A 148 -18.06 9.44 0.59
C ARG A 148 -16.58 9.79 0.61
N HIS A 149 -16.16 10.67 1.53
CA HIS A 149 -14.76 11.07 1.66
C HIS A 149 -13.88 9.94 2.18
N TRP A 150 -14.38 9.15 3.14
CA TRP A 150 -13.66 7.96 3.62
C TRP A 150 -13.43 6.97 2.48
N ARG A 151 -14.47 6.62 1.71
CA ARG A 151 -14.34 5.67 0.58
C ARG A 151 -13.40 6.18 -0.50
N GLU A 152 -13.44 7.48 -0.78
CA GLU A 152 -12.52 8.10 -1.75
C GLU A 152 -11.06 7.92 -1.31
N ARG A 153 -10.76 8.22 -0.04
CA ARG A 153 -9.41 8.05 0.52
C ARG A 153 -9.02 6.57 0.63
N PHE A 154 -9.94 5.68 1.00
CA PHE A 154 -9.71 4.23 1.05
C PHE A 154 -9.28 3.69 -0.32
N TYR A 155 -9.99 4.08 -1.40
CA TYR A 155 -9.65 3.68 -2.76
C TYR A 155 -8.32 4.30 -3.21
N SER A 156 -8.12 5.58 -2.92
CA SER A 156 -6.86 6.27 -3.19
C SER A 156 -5.68 5.55 -2.54
N SER A 157 -5.81 5.15 -1.28
CA SER A 157 -4.77 4.41 -0.56
C SER A 157 -4.52 3.02 -1.15
N ILE A 158 -5.55 2.27 -1.56
CA ILE A 158 -5.38 1.00 -2.30
C ILE A 158 -4.51 1.21 -3.55
N TYR A 159 -4.86 2.19 -4.38
CA TYR A 159 -4.10 2.46 -5.60
C TYR A 159 -2.68 2.94 -5.29
N ARG A 160 -2.50 3.71 -4.23
CA ARG A 160 -1.17 4.19 -3.81
C ARG A 160 -0.29 3.10 -3.24
N VAL A 161 -0.84 2.07 -2.59
CA VAL A 161 -0.07 0.88 -2.18
C VAL A 161 0.43 0.13 -3.41
N PHE A 162 -0.42 -0.10 -4.43
CA PHE A 162 0.02 -0.71 -5.69
C PHE A 162 1.05 0.15 -6.45
N LEU A 163 0.86 1.47 -6.44
CA LEU A 163 1.82 2.43 -6.99
C LEU A 163 3.17 2.34 -6.25
N ALA A 164 3.16 2.34 -4.92
CA ALA A 164 4.35 2.22 -4.10
C ALA A 164 5.09 0.91 -4.36
N GLY A 165 4.36 -0.21 -4.49
CA GLY A 165 4.93 -1.50 -4.86
C GLY A 165 5.66 -1.43 -6.20
N ALA A 166 5.06 -0.78 -7.21
CA ALA A 166 5.69 -0.61 -8.51
C ALA A 166 6.93 0.31 -8.49
N LEU A 167 6.87 1.42 -7.75
CA LEU A 167 8.00 2.35 -7.60
C LEU A 167 9.19 1.72 -6.88
N LEU A 168 8.92 0.96 -5.82
CA LEU A 168 9.94 0.34 -4.98
C LEU A 168 10.44 -1.01 -5.51
N TYR A 169 9.75 -1.58 -6.52
CA TYR A 169 10.11 -2.87 -7.13
C TYR A 169 11.60 -3.02 -7.38
N ARG A 170 12.23 -2.03 -8.05
CA ARG A 170 13.66 -2.11 -8.36
C ARG A 170 14.53 -2.15 -7.11
N ALA A 171 14.24 -1.30 -6.12
CA ALA A 171 15.07 -1.19 -4.93
C ALA A 171 15.13 -2.53 -4.17
N TYR A 172 13.99 -3.23 -4.09
CA TYR A 172 13.90 -4.54 -3.44
C TYR A 172 14.38 -5.70 -4.34
N GLN A 173 14.18 -5.65 -5.66
CA GLN A 173 14.54 -6.75 -6.56
C GLN A 173 15.99 -6.69 -7.08
N ALA A 174 16.61 -5.51 -7.15
CA ALA A 174 17.98 -5.34 -7.65
C ALA A 174 19.04 -6.18 -6.91
N PRO A 175 19.00 -6.29 -5.56
CA PRO A 175 19.96 -7.10 -4.81
C PRO A 175 19.96 -8.58 -5.19
N HIS A 176 18.83 -9.07 -5.74
CA HIS A 176 18.65 -10.44 -6.23
C HIS A 176 18.96 -10.56 -7.73
N ALA A 177 18.45 -9.62 -8.53
CA ALA A 177 18.46 -9.72 -9.99
C ALA A 177 19.80 -9.30 -10.64
N LEU A 178 20.53 -8.34 -10.06
CA LEU A 178 21.73 -7.78 -10.70
C LEU A 178 23.02 -8.43 -10.17
N PRO A 179 23.90 -8.95 -11.03
CA PRO A 179 25.16 -9.54 -10.56
C PRO A 179 26.01 -8.48 -9.83
N ALA A 180 26.65 -8.88 -8.74
CA ALA A 180 27.60 -8.08 -7.99
C ALA A 180 28.86 -8.92 -7.71
N ASP A 181 30.04 -8.31 -7.84
CA ASP A 181 31.33 -9.00 -7.71
C ASP A 181 31.56 -9.60 -6.32
N ASP A 182 30.88 -9.06 -5.31
CA ASP A 182 30.96 -9.44 -3.90
C ASP A 182 29.73 -10.23 -3.41
N ARG A 183 28.86 -10.67 -4.33
CA ARG A 183 27.74 -11.55 -4.00
C ARG A 183 28.25 -12.95 -3.60
N PRO A 184 27.75 -13.55 -2.51
CA PRO A 184 28.08 -14.92 -2.16
C PRO A 184 27.78 -15.91 -3.30
N SER A 185 28.64 -16.90 -3.52
CA SER A 185 28.46 -17.89 -4.60
C SER A 185 27.22 -18.78 -4.42
N ASP A 186 26.79 -18.94 -3.18
CA ASP A 186 25.64 -19.70 -2.71
C ASP A 186 24.50 -18.80 -2.21
N PHE A 187 24.49 -17.54 -2.65
CA PHE A 187 23.52 -16.53 -2.21
C PHE A 187 22.07 -17.05 -2.28
N LEU A 188 21.38 -17.02 -1.14
CA LEU A 188 20.00 -17.48 -0.92
C LEU A 188 19.71 -18.94 -1.33
N LYS A 189 20.73 -19.76 -1.57
CA LYS A 189 20.52 -21.14 -2.01
C LYS A 189 19.77 -21.98 -0.96
N THR A 190 20.14 -21.85 0.31
CA THR A 190 19.49 -22.54 1.44
C THR A 190 18.07 -22.04 1.63
N ALA A 191 17.87 -20.72 1.73
CA ALA A 191 16.56 -20.11 1.88
C ALA A 191 15.58 -20.54 0.75
N THR A 192 16.06 -20.55 -0.50
CA THR A 192 15.25 -20.99 -1.64
C THR A 192 14.86 -22.47 -1.54
N ALA A 193 15.81 -23.34 -1.18
CA ALA A 193 15.55 -24.77 -1.01
C ALA A 193 14.52 -25.03 0.11
N ASN A 194 14.64 -24.35 1.25
CA ASN A 194 13.70 -24.48 2.37
C ASN A 194 12.28 -24.00 1.99
N LEU A 195 12.18 -22.90 1.23
CA LEU A 195 10.89 -22.41 0.73
C LEU A 195 10.25 -23.36 -0.28
N GLU A 196 11.05 -23.98 -1.16
CA GLU A 196 10.57 -25.00 -2.10
C GLU A 196 10.12 -26.26 -1.36
N GLU A 197 10.87 -26.71 -0.35
CA GLU A 197 10.49 -27.85 0.50
C GLU A 197 9.20 -27.57 1.27
N TYR A 198 9.07 -26.37 1.85
CA TYR A 198 7.84 -25.93 2.51
C TYR A 198 6.63 -25.98 1.57
N ARG A 199 6.78 -25.47 0.35
CA ARG A 199 5.78 -25.52 -0.74
C ARG A 199 5.54 -26.92 -1.30
N ALA A 200 6.42 -27.88 -1.05
CA ALA A 200 6.23 -29.28 -1.41
C ALA A 200 5.62 -30.11 -0.27
N SER A 201 5.79 -29.68 0.98
CA SER A 201 5.31 -30.41 2.16
C SER A 201 3.79 -30.37 2.32
N GLU A 202 3.16 -31.52 2.57
CA GLU A 202 1.72 -31.62 2.88
C GLU A 202 1.42 -31.17 4.32
N ASP A 203 2.40 -31.31 5.23
CA ASP A 203 2.26 -30.99 6.66
C ASP A 203 2.36 -29.49 6.96
N GLY A 204 2.83 -28.68 6.00
CA GLY A 204 2.85 -27.21 6.08
C GLY A 204 3.56 -26.66 7.32
N LEU A 205 4.52 -27.39 7.90
CA LEU A 205 5.36 -26.89 8.98
C LEU A 205 6.45 -26.03 8.35
N PRO A 206 6.51 -24.73 8.66
CA PRO A 206 7.60 -23.89 8.17
C PRO A 206 8.90 -24.45 8.72
N GLN A 207 9.77 -24.92 7.84
CA GLN A 207 11.20 -24.91 8.16
C GLN A 207 11.61 -23.44 8.17
N GLU A 208 12.40 -23.05 9.17
CA GLU A 208 12.92 -21.68 9.27
C GLU A 208 13.63 -21.34 7.95
N THR A 209 13.31 -20.16 7.38
CA THR A 209 13.93 -19.72 6.13
C THR A 209 15.31 -19.16 6.48
N GLU A 210 16.24 -20.06 6.81
CA GLU A 210 17.54 -19.68 7.36
C GLU A 210 18.40 -18.93 6.33
N LEU A 211 18.72 -17.68 6.66
CA LEU A 211 19.72 -16.90 5.96
C LEU A 211 21.10 -17.19 6.52
N THR A 212 22.08 -17.37 5.64
CA THR A 212 23.48 -17.49 6.07
C THR A 212 24.02 -16.12 6.51
N GLU A 213 25.06 -16.12 7.34
CA GLU A 213 25.75 -14.87 7.73
C GLU A 213 26.28 -14.09 6.51
N SER A 214 26.69 -14.82 5.45
CA SER A 214 27.08 -14.22 4.17
C SER A 214 25.92 -13.57 3.43
N ASP A 215 24.73 -14.17 3.43
CA ASP A 215 23.53 -13.59 2.83
C ASP A 215 23.18 -12.28 3.54
N ILE A 216 23.12 -12.31 4.87
CA ILE A 216 22.81 -11.15 5.72
C ILE A 216 23.81 -10.03 5.45
N ARG A 217 25.12 -10.31 5.53
CA ARG A 217 26.18 -9.31 5.29
C ARG A 217 26.08 -8.68 3.89
N TYR A 218 25.70 -9.46 2.89
CA TYR A 218 25.51 -8.95 1.53
C TYR A 218 24.26 -8.06 1.44
N LEU A 219 23.12 -8.51 1.98
CA LEU A 219 21.87 -7.77 1.95
C LEU A 219 21.95 -6.44 2.71
N LEU A 220 22.66 -6.39 3.85
CA LEU A 220 22.85 -5.17 4.64
C LEU A 220 23.57 -4.01 3.92
N LYS A 221 24.16 -4.27 2.74
CA LYS A 221 24.74 -3.21 1.89
C LYS A 221 23.69 -2.39 1.16
N PHE A 222 22.45 -2.87 1.13
CA PHE A 222 21.35 -2.23 0.41
C PHE A 222 20.42 -1.55 1.42
N PRO A 223 20.10 -0.25 1.26
CA PRO A 223 19.33 0.49 2.27
C PRO A 223 17.95 -0.10 2.58
N VAL A 224 17.31 -0.77 1.60
CA VAL A 224 16.02 -1.46 1.79
C VAL A 224 16.06 -2.65 2.78
N PHE A 225 17.24 -3.24 2.99
CA PHE A 225 17.46 -4.34 3.92
C PHE A 225 18.24 -3.92 5.17
N ASN A 226 18.71 -2.66 5.20
CA ASN A 226 19.36 -2.06 6.34
C ASN A 226 18.41 -1.06 7.01
N PHE A 227 17.62 -1.57 7.97
CA PHE A 227 16.53 -0.83 8.58
C PHE A 227 17.01 0.30 9.51
N GLU A 228 18.28 0.27 9.91
CA GLU A 228 18.92 1.28 10.76
C GLU A 228 19.55 2.44 9.98
N ALA A 229 19.86 2.25 8.69
CA ALA A 229 20.54 3.24 7.86
C ALA A 229 19.58 4.30 7.31
N TYR A 230 18.83 4.97 8.20
CA TYR A 230 17.80 5.94 7.84
C TYR A 230 18.33 7.08 6.95
N GLU A 231 19.55 7.54 7.19
CA GLU A 231 20.21 8.57 6.37
C GLU A 231 20.44 8.11 4.92
N GLU A 232 20.54 6.79 4.71
CA GLU A 232 20.73 6.15 3.40
C GLU A 232 19.41 5.78 2.72
N HIS A 233 18.26 6.05 3.35
CA HIS A 233 16.94 5.72 2.78
C HIS A 233 16.46 6.75 1.74
N GLU A 234 17.06 7.94 1.68
CA GLU A 234 16.71 9.00 0.71
C GLU A 234 16.69 8.52 -0.75
N PRO A 235 17.74 7.84 -1.27
CA PRO A 235 17.77 7.39 -2.66
C PRO A 235 16.70 6.33 -2.98
N VAL A 236 16.16 5.66 -1.97
CA VAL A 236 15.16 4.59 -2.11
C VAL A 236 13.75 5.15 -1.97
N PHE A 237 13.43 5.75 -0.83
CA PHE A 237 12.07 6.17 -0.48
C PHE A 237 11.77 7.63 -0.84
N GLY A 238 12.79 8.44 -1.11
CA GLY A 238 12.66 9.88 -1.37
C GLY A 238 11.69 10.19 -2.51
N GLN A 239 11.79 9.45 -3.63
CA GLN A 239 10.91 9.66 -4.79
C GLN A 239 9.43 9.35 -4.48
N LEU A 240 9.14 8.28 -3.76
CA LEU A 240 7.78 7.96 -3.32
C LEU A 240 7.26 9.02 -2.35
N ALA A 241 8.08 9.42 -1.38
CA ALA A 241 7.73 10.41 -0.38
C ALA A 241 7.43 11.78 -1.01
N GLU A 242 8.25 12.21 -1.97
CA GLU A 242 8.03 13.45 -2.74
C GLU A 242 6.76 13.37 -3.60
N LEU A 243 6.51 12.23 -4.24
CA LEU A 243 5.30 12.02 -5.03
C LEU A 243 4.03 12.17 -4.16
N LEU A 244 3.98 11.50 -3.00
CA LEU A 244 2.84 11.59 -2.08
C LEU A 244 2.67 12.99 -1.48
N PHE A 245 3.77 13.68 -1.18
CA PHE A 245 3.74 15.08 -0.74
C PHE A 245 3.15 16.00 -1.83
N ASN A 246 3.58 15.85 -3.07
CA ASN A 246 3.07 16.64 -4.19
C ASN A 246 1.58 16.37 -4.47
N LEU A 247 1.13 15.10 -4.38
CA LEU A 247 -0.29 14.76 -4.47
C LEU A 247 -1.12 15.41 -3.36
N SER A 248 -0.57 15.46 -2.14
CA SER A 248 -1.22 16.13 -0.99
C SER A 248 -1.32 17.64 -1.22
N LYS A 249 -0.26 18.27 -1.74
CA LYS A 249 -0.24 19.68 -2.11
C LYS A 249 -1.28 20.00 -3.19
N ASP A 250 -1.37 19.19 -4.23
CA ASP A 250 -2.35 19.37 -5.30
C ASP A 250 -3.80 19.23 -4.82
N ARG A 251 -4.06 18.40 -3.80
CA ARG A 251 -5.38 18.31 -3.17
C ARG A 251 -5.75 19.56 -2.39
N VAL A 252 -4.80 20.11 -1.61
CA VAL A 252 -4.99 21.39 -0.92
C VAL A 252 -5.29 22.52 -1.93
N LEU A 253 -4.54 22.59 -3.03
CA LEU A 253 -4.73 23.61 -4.07
C LEU A 253 -6.07 23.51 -4.80
N ARG A 254 -6.64 22.30 -4.92
CA ARG A 254 -7.93 22.07 -5.56
C ARG A 254 -9.12 22.54 -4.74
N ASN A 255 -8.91 23.04 -3.51
CA ASN A 255 -9.97 23.42 -2.58
C ASN A 255 -11.02 22.31 -2.46
N ASP A 256 -10.57 21.05 -2.55
CA ASP A 256 -11.38 19.97 -2.01
C ASP A 256 -11.44 20.28 -0.51
N ASP A 257 -12.58 20.81 -0.05
CA ASP A 257 -12.92 20.96 1.37
C ASP A 257 -12.95 19.55 1.97
N ILE A 258 -11.78 18.94 2.13
CA ILE A 258 -11.62 17.69 2.84
C ILE A 258 -11.32 18.11 4.27
N PRO A 259 -12.33 18.26 5.15
CA PRO A 259 -12.05 18.45 6.55
C PRO A 259 -11.08 17.36 7.00
N ALA A 260 -10.20 17.70 7.95
CA ALA A 260 -9.44 16.70 8.71
C ALA A 260 -10.38 15.54 9.04
N PRO A 261 -9.95 14.27 8.87
CA PRO A 261 -10.83 13.11 8.96
C PRO A 261 -11.73 13.23 10.18
N LYS A 262 -12.98 13.66 9.96
CA LYS A 262 -13.96 13.66 11.03
C LYS A 262 -14.22 12.19 11.30
N PRO A 263 -14.11 11.76 12.55
CA PRO A 263 -14.33 10.38 12.85
C PRO A 263 -15.71 9.94 12.37
N VAL A 264 -15.76 8.80 11.69
CA VAL A 264 -16.98 8.24 11.07
C VAL A 264 -18.02 7.83 12.13
N SER A 265 -17.66 7.88 13.41
CA SER A 265 -18.53 7.61 14.56
C SER A 265 -18.13 8.50 15.75
N LYS A 266 -19.08 8.82 16.63
CA LYS A 266 -18.86 9.54 17.91
C LYS A 266 -17.87 8.85 18.86
N TYR A 267 -17.52 7.59 18.59
CA TYR A 267 -16.51 6.81 19.32
C TYR A 267 -15.27 6.51 18.49
N HIS A 268 -15.24 6.91 17.22
CA HIS A 268 -13.99 6.99 16.49
C HIS A 268 -13.36 8.31 16.94
N VAL A 269 -12.15 8.29 17.47
CA VAL A 269 -11.36 9.51 17.60
C VAL A 269 -10.45 9.43 16.38
N GLY A 270 -10.58 10.37 15.44
CA GLY A 270 -9.61 10.45 14.35
C GLY A 270 -8.21 10.58 14.97
N PRO A 271 -7.14 10.07 14.32
CA PRO A 271 -5.79 10.18 14.87
C PRO A 271 -5.54 11.65 15.24
N ARG A 272 -5.17 11.89 16.50
CA ARG A 272 -4.88 13.26 16.96
C ARG A 272 -3.73 13.78 16.11
N LEU A 273 -3.96 14.90 15.41
CA LEU A 273 -2.90 15.56 14.68
C LEU A 273 -1.82 15.99 15.70
N PRO A 274 -0.53 15.72 15.43
CA PRO A 274 0.54 16.35 16.18
C PRO A 274 0.35 17.86 16.19
N ARG A 275 0.38 18.50 17.37
CA ARG A 275 0.11 19.95 17.51
C ARG A 275 0.94 20.84 16.58
N ARG A 276 2.13 20.39 16.18
CA ARG A 276 3.05 21.13 15.30
C ARG A 276 2.66 21.10 13.81
N ILE A 277 1.69 20.27 13.41
CA ILE A 277 1.33 20.09 11.99
C ILE A 277 -0.02 20.73 11.64
N GLU A 278 -0.81 21.12 12.65
CA GLU A 278 -2.16 21.69 12.49
C GLU A 278 -2.16 22.97 11.64
N ASP A 279 -1.06 23.73 11.66
CA ASP A 279 -0.93 25.00 10.93
C ASP A 279 -0.50 24.84 9.45
N ASP A 280 -0.09 23.63 9.03
CA ASP A 280 0.31 23.35 7.64
C ASP A 280 -0.73 22.43 6.97
N PRO A 281 -1.58 22.96 6.06
CA PRO A 281 -2.64 22.18 5.45
C PRO A 281 -2.11 21.04 4.58
N VAL A 282 -0.94 21.20 3.95
CA VAL A 282 -0.34 20.15 3.12
C VAL A 282 0.11 18.99 4.00
N LYS A 283 0.77 19.29 5.12
CA LYS A 283 1.18 18.28 6.10
C LYS A 283 -0.03 17.61 6.73
N CYS A 284 -1.10 18.33 7.06
CA CYS A 284 -2.33 17.74 7.56
C CYS A 284 -2.95 16.72 6.58
N VAL A 285 -2.99 17.05 5.29
CA VAL A 285 -3.47 16.13 4.24
C VAL A 285 -2.53 14.94 4.10
N LEU A 286 -1.21 15.18 3.99
CA LEU A 286 -0.23 14.11 3.88
C LEU A 286 -0.30 13.16 5.07
N PHE A 287 -0.35 13.67 6.29
CA PHE A 287 -0.46 12.85 7.51
C PHE A 287 -1.69 11.94 7.44
N SER A 288 -2.85 12.53 7.15
CA SER A 288 -4.11 11.78 7.05
C SER A 288 -4.07 10.70 5.96
N GLU A 289 -3.45 11.00 4.82
CA GLU A 289 -3.34 10.08 3.69
C GLU A 289 -2.32 8.97 3.94
N THR A 290 -1.18 9.29 4.56
CA THR A 290 -0.17 8.31 5.00
C THR A 290 -0.74 7.38 6.07
N MET A 291 -1.59 7.88 6.98
CA MET A 291 -2.28 7.02 7.94
C MET A 291 -3.23 6.02 7.27
N GLN A 292 -3.98 6.46 6.26
CA GLN A 292 -4.82 5.54 5.49
C GLN A 292 -4.00 4.60 4.62
N LEU A 293 -2.83 5.03 4.13
CA LEU A 293 -1.90 4.16 3.44
C LEU A 293 -1.45 3.01 4.37
N LEU A 294 -1.09 3.32 5.62
CA LEU A 294 -0.71 2.32 6.63
C LEU A 294 -1.82 1.28 6.84
N LEU A 295 -3.09 1.72 7.00
CA LEU A 295 -4.25 0.82 7.08
C LEU A 295 -4.28 -0.18 5.93
N ILE A 296 -4.13 0.33 4.70
CA ILE A 296 -4.21 -0.48 3.50
C ILE A 296 -3.00 -1.41 3.39
N ILE A 297 -1.80 -0.98 3.79
CA ILE A 297 -0.63 -1.87 3.84
C ILE A 297 -0.91 -3.03 4.81
N GLU A 298 -1.38 -2.76 6.03
CA GLU A 298 -1.74 -3.82 6.98
C GLU A 298 -2.82 -4.76 6.40
N LEU A 299 -3.84 -4.19 5.75
CA LEU A 299 -4.96 -4.94 5.16
C LEU A 299 -4.51 -5.86 4.03
N LEU A 300 -3.64 -5.37 3.12
CA LEU A 300 -3.24 -6.11 1.92
C LEU A 300 -2.06 -7.04 2.17
N CYS A 301 -1.16 -6.70 3.10
CA CYS A 301 0.07 -7.44 3.38
C CYS A 301 -0.08 -8.40 4.59
N GLY A 302 -1.11 -8.23 5.43
CA GLY A 302 -1.41 -9.16 6.53
C GLY A 302 -0.44 -9.07 7.72
N THR A 303 0.21 -7.92 7.94
CA THR A 303 1.33 -7.75 8.89
C THR A 303 0.99 -7.94 10.37
N SER A 304 -0.26 -7.75 10.80
CA SER A 304 -0.62 -7.76 12.24
C SER A 304 -1.70 -8.77 12.65
N ARG A 305 -2.47 -9.30 11.70
CA ARG A 305 -3.40 -10.45 11.85
C ARG A 305 -3.58 -11.06 10.45
N PRO A 306 -3.81 -12.37 10.31
CA PRO A 306 -4.00 -12.98 8.99
C PRO A 306 -5.37 -12.59 8.41
N THR A 307 -5.52 -11.32 8.02
CA THR A 307 -6.57 -10.88 7.11
C THR A 307 -6.09 -11.20 5.71
N CYS A 308 -6.53 -12.36 5.21
CA CYS A 308 -6.24 -12.79 3.86
C CYS A 308 -7.20 -12.08 2.90
N VAL A 309 -6.74 -10.99 2.28
CA VAL A 309 -7.47 -10.32 1.19
C VAL A 309 -7.18 -11.01 -0.15
N PHE A 310 -6.00 -11.63 -0.26
CA PHE A 310 -5.57 -12.40 -1.42
C PHE A 310 -5.23 -13.83 -1.01
N LEU A 311 -5.77 -14.82 -1.73
CA LEU A 311 -5.23 -16.17 -1.70
C LEU A 311 -3.97 -16.23 -2.55
N ASP A 312 -2.91 -16.85 -2.05
CA ASP A 312 -1.76 -17.18 -2.90
C ASP A 312 -2.18 -18.30 -3.87
N GLY A 313 -2.08 -18.04 -5.17
CA GLY A 313 -2.52 -18.98 -6.20
C GLY A 313 -1.77 -20.31 -6.21
N LEU A 314 -0.58 -20.38 -5.60
CA LEU A 314 0.12 -21.66 -5.41
C LEU A 314 -0.41 -22.46 -4.20
N ASP A 315 -0.93 -21.78 -3.19
CA ASP A 315 -1.47 -22.40 -1.97
C ASP A 315 -2.98 -22.67 -2.06
N ALA A 316 -3.69 -22.01 -2.99
CA ALA A 316 -5.14 -22.13 -3.17
C ALA A 316 -5.64 -23.55 -3.52
N ASN A 317 -4.75 -24.45 -3.95
CA ASN A 317 -5.08 -25.85 -4.26
C ASN A 317 -4.82 -26.83 -3.09
N ARG A 318 -4.41 -26.34 -1.91
CA ARG A 318 -4.12 -27.20 -0.75
C ARG A 318 -5.37 -27.37 0.12
N ASP A 319 -6.01 -28.53 0.02
CA ASP A 319 -7.19 -28.95 0.81
C ASP A 319 -6.96 -29.06 2.35
N GLY A 320 -5.80 -28.65 2.88
CA GLY A 320 -5.36 -28.94 4.25
C GLY A 320 -5.14 -27.75 5.20
N MET A 321 -5.25 -26.49 4.75
CA MET A 321 -4.98 -25.30 5.60
C MET A 321 -6.11 -24.93 6.58
N GLY A 322 -7.13 -25.79 6.72
CA GLY A 322 -8.38 -25.57 7.45
C GLY A 322 -8.26 -25.11 8.92
N ASP A 323 -7.13 -25.39 9.58
CA ASP A 323 -6.99 -25.22 11.04
C ASP A 323 -6.09 -24.05 11.49
N ARG A 324 -5.45 -23.30 10.57
CA ARG A 324 -4.47 -22.26 10.95
C ARG A 324 -4.86 -20.81 10.62
N LEU A 325 -5.96 -20.60 9.91
CA LEU A 325 -6.58 -19.29 9.77
C LEU A 325 -7.77 -19.17 10.73
N PRO A 326 -7.97 -18.04 11.42
CA PRO A 326 -9.03 -17.88 12.43
C PRO A 326 -10.46 -17.87 11.86
N TYR A 327 -10.63 -18.19 10.58
CA TYR A 327 -11.93 -18.33 9.93
C TYR A 327 -12.11 -19.75 9.40
N PRO A 328 -13.25 -20.41 9.71
CA PRO A 328 -13.54 -21.74 9.19
C PRO A 328 -13.62 -21.65 7.66
N HIS A 329 -12.67 -22.29 6.99
CA HIS A 329 -12.66 -22.43 5.53
C HIS A 329 -13.95 -23.14 5.09
N LYS A 330 -14.95 -22.36 4.67
CA LYS A 330 -15.80 -22.81 3.57
C LYS A 330 -14.86 -22.95 2.39
N LEU A 331 -14.73 -24.17 1.87
CA LEU A 331 -14.02 -24.50 0.62
C LEU A 331 -14.13 -23.33 -0.36
N LEU A 332 -13.08 -22.52 -0.42
CA LEU A 332 -13.00 -21.35 -1.30
C LEU A 332 -12.77 -21.94 -2.67
N GLU A 333 -13.83 -22.16 -3.44
CA GLU A 333 -13.67 -22.60 -4.83
C GLU A 333 -12.89 -21.51 -5.58
N PRO A 334 -11.73 -21.82 -6.19
CA PRO A 334 -11.00 -20.86 -7.00
C PRO A 334 -11.97 -20.33 -8.06
N THR A 335 -12.17 -19.02 -8.03
CA THR A 335 -13.07 -18.33 -8.94
C THR A 335 -12.81 -18.77 -10.38
N GLU A 336 -13.84 -19.14 -11.16
CA GLU A 336 -13.72 -19.13 -12.63
C GLU A 336 -13.31 -17.69 -13.04
N PRO A 337 -12.06 -17.46 -13.48
CA PRO A 337 -11.52 -16.11 -13.53
C PRO A 337 -12.18 -15.35 -14.67
N THR A 338 -13.12 -14.47 -14.34
CA THR A 338 -13.82 -13.65 -15.32
C THR A 338 -13.18 -12.28 -15.49
N ARG A 339 -12.47 -11.79 -14.46
CA ARG A 339 -11.71 -10.54 -14.52
C ARG A 339 -10.32 -10.77 -13.93
N LYS A 340 -9.32 -10.13 -14.55
CA LYS A 340 -7.92 -10.23 -14.13
C LYS A 340 -7.23 -8.88 -14.24
N VAL A 341 -6.30 -8.62 -13.35
CA VAL A 341 -5.54 -7.37 -13.34
C VAL A 341 -4.13 -7.61 -12.85
N SER A 342 -3.14 -7.01 -13.52
CA SER A 342 -1.76 -7.06 -13.04
C SER A 342 -1.55 -5.97 -11.98
N VAL A 343 -0.91 -6.30 -10.86
CA VAL A 343 -0.48 -5.37 -9.81
C VAL A 343 0.92 -5.75 -9.33
N VAL A 344 1.66 -4.81 -8.79
CA VAL A 344 2.85 -5.12 -7.99
C VAL A 344 2.44 -5.11 -6.53
N LEU A 345 2.47 -6.28 -5.88
CA LEU A 345 2.13 -6.37 -4.45
C LEU A 345 3.25 -5.77 -3.61
N PHE A 346 2.86 -5.00 -2.58
CA PHE A 346 3.78 -4.13 -1.85
C PHE A 346 4.65 -4.88 -0.83
N ASP A 347 4.19 -6.00 -0.28
CA ASP A 347 4.96 -6.90 0.59
C ASP A 347 5.94 -7.79 -0.19
N LYS A 348 5.53 -8.25 -1.37
CA LYS A 348 6.34 -9.13 -2.21
C LYS A 348 7.27 -8.37 -3.14
N PHE A 349 6.96 -7.11 -3.44
CA PHE A 349 7.59 -6.31 -4.50
C PHE A 349 7.72 -7.10 -5.81
N PHE A 350 6.67 -7.84 -6.15
CA PHE A 350 6.63 -8.79 -7.27
C PHE A 350 5.37 -8.55 -8.12
N LEU A 351 5.48 -8.72 -9.45
CA LEU A 351 4.32 -8.57 -10.33
C LEU A 351 3.43 -9.80 -10.22
N GLU A 352 2.16 -9.59 -9.87
CA GLU A 352 1.17 -10.66 -9.80
C GLU A 352 -0.05 -10.32 -10.67
N GLU A 353 -0.67 -11.35 -11.24
CA GLU A 353 -1.99 -11.27 -11.84
C GLU A 353 -3.04 -11.66 -10.79
N ILE A 354 -3.88 -10.71 -10.45
CA ILE A 354 -4.98 -10.89 -9.52
C ILE A 354 -6.21 -11.35 -10.29
N LEU A 355 -6.67 -12.56 -10.00
CA LEU A 355 -7.95 -13.10 -10.47
C LEU A 355 -9.05 -12.70 -9.49
N MET A 356 -10.15 -12.15 -10.02
CA MET A 356 -11.24 -11.62 -9.20
C MET A 356 -12.58 -12.28 -9.54
N PRO A 357 -13.50 -12.38 -8.55
CA PRO A 357 -14.88 -12.79 -8.81
C PRO A 357 -15.59 -11.81 -9.74
N ARG A 358 -16.57 -12.34 -10.48
CA ARG A 358 -17.37 -11.54 -11.43
C ARG A 358 -18.19 -10.48 -10.70
N THR A 359 -18.77 -10.86 -9.57
CA THR A 359 -19.60 -10.06 -8.67
C THR A 359 -18.80 -9.73 -7.42
N ILE A 360 -18.99 -8.50 -6.91
CA ILE A 360 -18.22 -8.00 -5.76
C ILE A 360 -18.68 -8.70 -4.48
N GLU A 361 -19.97 -9.04 -4.41
CA GLU A 361 -20.62 -9.71 -3.30
C GLU A 361 -20.10 -11.14 -3.08
N ASP A 362 -19.45 -11.73 -4.07
CA ASP A 362 -18.85 -13.05 -3.96
C ASP A 362 -17.45 -12.96 -3.32
N ALA A 363 -16.85 -11.77 -3.18
CA ALA A 363 -15.45 -11.62 -2.77
C ALA A 363 -15.15 -12.12 -1.35
N ASN A 364 -16.15 -12.23 -0.47
CA ASN A 364 -16.01 -12.80 0.88
C ASN A 364 -16.10 -14.34 0.91
N VAL A 365 -16.60 -14.97 -0.17
CA VAL A 365 -16.67 -16.44 -0.34
C VAL A 365 -15.68 -16.93 -1.40
N LYS A 366 -15.25 -16.05 -2.30
CA LYS A 366 -14.31 -16.27 -3.39
C LYS A 366 -13.30 -15.13 -3.36
N LEU A 367 -12.35 -15.24 -2.44
CA LEU A 367 -11.29 -14.25 -2.31
C LEU A 367 -10.54 -14.07 -3.64
N PRO A 368 -10.12 -12.84 -3.97
CA PRO A 368 -9.19 -12.61 -5.06
C PRO A 368 -7.95 -13.52 -4.94
N VAL A 369 -7.50 -14.08 -6.04
CA VAL A 369 -6.34 -14.98 -6.08
C VAL A 369 -5.18 -14.27 -6.76
N ALA A 370 -4.04 -14.22 -6.10
CA ALA A 370 -2.86 -13.55 -6.62
C ALA A 370 -1.89 -14.61 -7.19
N ILE A 371 -1.58 -14.48 -8.48
CA ILE A 371 -0.75 -15.45 -9.22
C ILE A 371 0.52 -14.74 -9.70
N PRO A 372 1.72 -15.24 -9.39
CA PRO A 372 2.95 -14.63 -9.89
C PRO A 372 2.99 -14.69 -11.42
N VAL A 373 3.44 -13.61 -12.06
CA VAL A 373 3.74 -13.64 -13.50
C VAL A 373 5.02 -14.44 -13.72
N ASP A 374 5.03 -15.37 -14.67
CA ASP A 374 6.19 -16.22 -14.95
C ASP A 374 7.40 -15.42 -15.48
N ASN A 375 8.60 -16.00 -15.32
CA ASN A 375 9.87 -15.53 -15.89
C ASN A 375 10.28 -14.11 -15.49
N GLN A 376 9.86 -13.65 -14.31
CA GLN A 376 10.33 -12.39 -13.74
C GLN A 376 11.75 -12.51 -13.18
N LEU A 377 12.49 -11.40 -13.23
CA LEU A 377 13.76 -11.28 -12.51
C LEU A 377 13.51 -11.01 -11.03
N GLY A 378 14.38 -11.54 -10.18
CA GLY A 378 14.39 -11.24 -8.75
C GLY A 378 13.90 -12.41 -7.88
N PHE A 379 13.50 -12.09 -6.67
CA PHE A 379 13.11 -13.03 -5.62
C PHE A 379 11.66 -12.79 -5.21
N ARG A 380 10.79 -13.75 -5.49
CA ARG A 380 9.34 -13.64 -5.25
C ARG A 380 9.02 -13.42 -3.77
N ASP A 381 9.73 -14.11 -2.90
CA ASP A 381 9.44 -14.17 -1.47
C ASP A 381 10.16 -13.06 -0.70
N THR A 382 10.21 -11.86 -1.27
CA THR A 382 10.91 -10.72 -0.65
C THR A 382 10.35 -10.39 0.72
N GLY A 383 9.03 -10.49 0.93
CA GLY A 383 8.42 -10.28 2.26
C GLY A 383 8.92 -11.28 3.31
N VAL A 384 9.06 -12.56 2.95
CA VAL A 384 9.65 -13.58 3.84
C VAL A 384 11.11 -13.24 4.13
N LEU A 385 11.86 -12.85 3.10
CA LEU A 385 13.26 -12.48 3.27
C LEU A 385 13.41 -11.25 4.19
N LEU A 386 12.55 -10.25 4.02
CA LEU A 386 12.55 -9.05 4.86
C LEU A 386 12.26 -9.41 6.32
N TYR A 387 11.29 -10.28 6.56
CA TYR A 387 10.98 -10.80 7.88
C TYR A 387 12.16 -11.58 8.49
N GLU A 388 12.82 -12.44 7.71
CA GLU A 388 14.02 -13.15 8.18
C GLU A 388 15.19 -12.21 8.46
N MET A 389 15.41 -11.20 7.61
CA MET A 389 16.39 -10.15 7.84
C MET A 389 16.10 -9.39 9.12
N PHE A 390 14.83 -9.08 9.38
CA PHE A 390 14.38 -8.39 10.58
C PHE A 390 14.72 -9.17 11.86
N HIS A 391 14.51 -10.48 11.86
CA HIS A 391 14.82 -11.32 13.03
C HIS A 391 16.30 -11.71 13.15
N SER A 392 16.98 -11.94 12.02
CA SER A 392 18.30 -12.59 11.99
C SER A 392 19.47 -11.62 11.85
N SER A 393 19.26 -10.38 11.38
CA SER A 393 20.36 -9.43 11.13
C SER A 393 21.04 -8.93 12.41
N GLY A 394 20.42 -9.13 13.58
CA GLY A 394 20.93 -8.61 14.85
C GLY A 394 20.91 -7.09 14.94
N GLN A 395 20.22 -6.41 14.01
CA GLN A 395 19.98 -4.97 14.03
C GLN A 395 19.14 -4.61 15.27
N PRO A 396 19.73 -3.99 16.32
CA PRO A 396 18.93 -3.51 17.43
C PRO A 396 17.91 -2.47 16.95
N ASN A 397 16.66 -2.57 17.40
CA ASN A 397 15.88 -1.34 17.52
C ASN A 397 16.67 -0.42 18.47
N HIS A 398 17.15 0.73 17.98
CA HIS A 398 18.21 1.56 18.57
C HIS A 398 18.01 2.02 20.03
N TYR A 399 16.89 1.67 20.67
CA TYR A 399 16.46 2.36 21.87
C TYR A 399 16.35 1.43 23.10
N ILE A 400 15.90 0.17 22.96
CA ILE A 400 15.76 -0.78 24.10
C ILE A 400 15.95 -2.24 23.64
N SER A 401 16.73 -3.02 24.39
CA SER A 401 16.80 -4.49 24.26
C SER A 401 15.41 -5.12 24.45
N GLY A 402 14.88 -5.77 23.41
CA GLY A 402 13.58 -6.46 23.46
C GLY A 402 12.42 -5.69 22.82
N CYS A 403 12.67 -4.55 22.16
CA CYS A 403 11.67 -3.89 21.32
C CYS A 403 11.98 -4.15 19.83
N GLU A 404 10.96 -4.52 19.07
CA GLU A 404 11.08 -4.86 17.65
C GLU A 404 11.11 -3.59 16.79
N ALA A 405 11.92 -3.55 15.71
CA ALA A 405 11.89 -2.43 14.77
C ALA A 405 10.54 -2.39 14.03
N ALA A 406 10.24 -1.32 13.28
CA ALA A 406 9.05 -1.34 12.45
C ALA A 406 9.15 -2.48 11.42
N PRO A 407 8.04 -3.20 11.13
CA PRO A 407 8.00 -4.21 10.08
C PRO A 407 8.67 -3.66 8.81
N PRO A 408 9.54 -4.44 8.15
CA PRO A 408 10.36 -3.97 7.04
C PRO A 408 9.60 -3.26 5.91
N GLU A 409 8.38 -3.69 5.63
CA GLU A 409 7.51 -3.11 4.61
C GLU A 409 7.07 -1.69 4.99
N LEU A 410 7.04 -1.38 6.29
CA LEU A 410 6.63 -0.08 6.83
C LEU A 410 7.78 0.93 6.92
N GLN A 411 9.00 0.57 6.51
CA GLN A 411 10.15 1.47 6.53
C GLN A 411 9.93 2.71 5.65
N CYS A 412 9.23 2.58 4.51
CA CYS A 412 8.90 3.74 3.68
C CYS A 412 7.91 4.71 4.36
N VAL A 413 6.99 4.17 5.18
CA VAL A 413 6.03 4.95 5.97
C VAL A 413 6.77 5.69 7.08
N GLN A 414 7.63 4.97 7.81
CA GLN A 414 8.53 5.51 8.84
C GLN A 414 9.41 6.65 8.28
N TYR A 415 9.94 6.48 7.07
CA TYR A 415 10.73 7.50 6.38
C TYR A 415 9.92 8.76 6.05
N ILE A 416 8.69 8.62 5.53
CA ILE A 416 7.79 9.76 5.27
C ILE A 416 7.50 10.53 6.57
N PHE A 417 7.23 9.80 7.66
CA PHE A 417 6.97 10.39 8.96
C PHE A 417 8.15 11.21 9.50
N ARG A 418 9.36 10.67 9.41
CA ARG A 418 10.57 11.41 9.81
C ARG A 418 10.76 12.65 8.94
N ARG A 419 10.75 12.47 7.62
CA ARG A 419 11.06 13.53 6.65
C ARG A 419 10.15 14.76 6.78
N TYR A 420 8.84 14.56 6.93
CA TYR A 420 7.89 15.67 6.86
C TYR A 420 7.33 16.10 8.23
N PHE A 421 7.37 15.21 9.22
CA PHE A 421 6.71 15.40 10.51
C PHE A 421 7.65 15.34 11.71
N ASN A 422 8.92 14.93 11.52
CA ASN A 422 9.85 14.64 12.62
C ASN A 422 9.26 13.62 13.61
N LEU A 423 8.58 12.61 13.08
CA LEU A 423 7.94 11.55 13.84
C LEU A 423 8.54 10.19 13.50
N ARG A 424 8.53 9.29 14.48
CA ARG A 424 8.81 7.87 14.28
C ARG A 424 7.80 6.98 14.97
N PHE A 425 7.66 5.73 14.53
CA PHE A 425 6.89 4.74 15.25
C PHE A 425 7.40 4.60 16.69
N ALA A 426 6.47 4.49 17.62
CA ALA A 426 6.76 4.23 19.02
C ALA A 426 7.38 2.84 19.18
N ASP A 427 8.23 2.67 20.20
CA ASP A 427 8.95 1.42 20.43
C ASP A 427 8.02 0.22 20.66
N LYS A 428 6.77 0.48 21.06
CA LYS A 428 5.72 -0.52 21.32
C LYS A 428 4.68 -0.64 20.21
N ALA A 429 4.86 0.08 19.11
CA ALA A 429 3.89 0.13 18.02
C ALA A 429 3.61 -1.25 17.39
N PHE A 430 4.54 -2.21 17.56
CA PHE A 430 4.52 -3.51 16.91
C PHE A 430 4.79 -4.70 17.86
N GLU A 431 4.65 -4.54 19.19
CA GLU A 431 4.83 -5.67 20.11
C GLU A 431 3.86 -6.83 19.74
N VAL A 432 4.39 -8.04 19.54
CA VAL A 432 3.80 -9.27 18.92
C VAL A 432 2.44 -9.74 19.46
N TYR A 433 1.93 -9.14 20.54
CA TYR A 433 0.61 -9.44 21.12
C TYR A 433 -0.36 -8.25 21.15
N ALA A 434 0.06 -7.11 20.62
CA ALA A 434 -0.74 -5.90 20.55
C ALA A 434 -1.73 -5.96 19.38
N GLU A 435 -2.80 -5.20 19.50
CA GLU A 435 -3.82 -5.02 18.47
C GLU A 435 -3.17 -4.42 17.20
N SER A 436 -3.83 -4.46 16.02
CA SER A 436 -3.28 -3.86 14.79
C SER A 436 -2.68 -2.48 15.07
N PRO A 437 -1.49 -2.11 14.54
CA PRO A 437 -0.90 -0.79 14.78
C PRO A 437 -1.83 0.35 14.40
N TYR A 438 -2.62 0.16 13.34
CA TYR A 438 -3.75 1.03 13.04
C TYR A 438 -4.79 1.07 14.18
N ARG A 439 -5.19 -0.06 14.77
CA ARG A 439 -6.06 -0.06 15.96
C ARG A 439 -5.43 0.68 17.15
N MET A 440 -4.16 0.48 17.47
CA MET A 440 -3.45 1.18 18.55
C MET A 440 -3.45 2.72 18.36
N LEU A 441 -3.28 3.18 17.12
CA LEU A 441 -3.41 4.60 16.80
C LEU A 441 -4.80 5.16 17.11
N TYR A 442 -5.84 4.37 16.83
CA TYR A 442 -7.23 4.78 17.03
C TYR A 442 -7.67 4.69 18.49
N SER A 443 -7.11 3.76 19.28
CA SER A 443 -7.44 3.59 20.70
C SER A 443 -6.65 4.54 21.60
N ASP A 444 -5.33 4.61 21.41
CA ASP A 444 -4.42 5.16 22.43
C ASP A 444 -3.64 6.38 21.92
N GLY A 445 -3.56 6.60 20.61
CA GLY A 445 -2.85 7.75 20.01
C GLY A 445 -1.32 7.68 20.12
N ASP A 446 -0.78 6.64 20.77
CA ASP A 446 0.63 6.44 21.08
C ASP A 446 1.42 5.72 19.96
N LEU A 447 0.96 5.81 18.70
CA LEU A 447 1.66 5.15 17.59
C LEU A 447 3.00 5.80 17.25
N PHE A 448 3.17 7.10 17.56
CA PHE A 448 4.35 7.87 17.17
C PHE A 448 5.02 8.59 18.34
N LEU A 449 6.34 8.74 18.24
CA LEU A 449 7.20 9.55 19.10
C LEU A 449 7.82 10.68 18.28
N GLU A 450 8.11 11.82 18.92
CA GLU A 450 8.97 12.85 18.31
C GLU A 450 10.37 12.27 18.12
N ASP A 451 10.96 12.52 16.95
CA ASP A 451 12.34 12.10 16.67
C ASP A 451 13.30 13.11 17.36
N ASP A 452 13.70 12.80 18.58
CA ASP A 452 14.71 13.54 19.34
C ASP A 452 16.12 13.16 18.83
N ILE A 453 16.46 13.60 17.61
CA ILE A 453 17.76 13.34 16.95
C ILE A 453 18.94 13.95 17.75
N HIS A 454 18.70 14.72 18.82
CA HIS A 454 19.74 15.44 19.57
C HIS A 454 20.00 14.98 21.02
N SER A 455 19.34 13.95 21.55
CA SER A 455 19.48 13.59 22.97
C SER A 455 20.39 12.40 23.28
N TYR A 456 20.84 11.63 22.29
CA TYR A 456 21.80 10.54 22.52
C TYR A 456 23.23 10.98 22.22
N VAL A 457 23.75 11.88 23.06
CA VAL A 457 25.20 11.93 23.29
C VAL A 457 25.53 10.66 24.07
N ILE A 458 26.09 9.65 23.39
CA ILE A 458 26.77 8.54 24.05
C ILE A 458 27.88 9.20 24.88
N PRO A 459 27.91 9.06 26.21
CA PRO A 459 29.03 9.56 26.99
C PRO A 459 30.27 8.82 26.52
N GLU A 460 31.17 9.53 25.86
CA GLU A 460 32.54 9.05 25.67
C GLU A 460 33.16 8.89 27.06
N ASP A 461 33.75 7.70 27.28
CA ASP A 461 34.66 7.33 28.36
C ASP A 461 34.13 7.17 29.79
N ASP A 462 33.88 5.90 30.17
CA ASP A 462 34.31 5.40 31.48
C ASP A 462 34.99 4.02 31.35
N PRO A 463 36.32 3.96 31.15
CA PRO A 463 37.07 2.72 31.14
C PRO A 463 37.40 2.30 32.57
N GLY A 464 36.39 1.91 33.35
CA GLY A 464 36.59 1.20 34.61
C GLY A 464 35.74 1.67 35.78
N GLY A 465 34.54 1.12 35.91
CA GLY A 465 33.72 1.34 37.09
C GLY A 465 32.56 0.36 37.22
N LEU A 466 32.75 -0.70 37.99
CA LEU A 466 31.66 -1.53 38.55
C LEU A 466 30.77 -0.65 39.43
N LEU A 467 29.65 -0.14 38.88
CA LEU A 467 28.56 0.44 39.68
C LEU A 467 27.18 0.01 39.17
N SER A 468 26.55 -0.84 40.01
CA SER A 468 25.13 -0.91 40.38
C SER A 468 24.07 -0.32 39.44
N SER A 469 23.15 -1.18 39.00
CA SER A 469 21.99 -0.95 38.13
C SER A 469 20.85 -0.08 38.72
N ALA A 470 21.13 0.96 39.50
CA ALA A 470 20.09 1.70 40.24
C ALA A 470 19.93 3.18 39.87
N ASP A 471 20.86 3.81 39.16
CA ASP A 471 20.77 5.24 38.81
C ASP A 471 21.08 5.46 37.34
N LYS A 472 20.07 5.28 36.47
CA LYS A 472 20.06 5.92 35.15
C LYS A 472 19.06 7.08 35.19
N PRO A 473 19.42 8.30 34.75
CA PRO A 473 18.48 9.40 34.68
C PRO A 473 17.40 9.07 33.64
N HIS A 474 16.13 9.13 34.06
CA HIS A 474 14.99 9.07 33.15
C HIS A 474 15.09 10.23 32.15
N ALA A 475 15.33 9.91 30.88
CA ALA A 475 15.06 10.85 29.80
C ALA A 475 13.57 11.20 29.85
N ASN A 476 13.24 12.50 29.81
CA ASN A 476 11.87 12.96 29.72
C ASN A 476 11.31 12.62 28.34
N LEU A 477 10.77 11.40 28.20
CA LEU A 477 9.96 10.97 27.08
C LEU A 477 8.68 11.81 27.05
N HIS A 478 8.59 12.76 26.13
CA HIS A 478 7.34 13.46 25.86
C HIS A 478 6.44 12.58 24.99
N TYR A 479 5.65 11.72 25.64
CA TYR A 479 4.54 11.03 25.00
C TYR A 479 3.53 12.07 24.50
N ILE A 480 3.18 12.03 23.21
CA ILE A 480 2.02 12.75 22.67
C ILE A 480 0.78 11.91 22.99
N GLY A 481 0.42 11.85 24.28
CA GLY A 481 -0.59 10.89 24.74
C GLY A 481 -1.01 10.97 26.20
N ALA A 482 -1.03 12.14 26.86
CA ALA A 482 -1.78 12.32 28.11
C ALA A 482 -1.99 13.80 28.50
N ARG A 483 -3.23 14.27 28.35
CA ARG A 483 -4.01 14.98 29.39
C ARG A 483 -5.48 15.03 29.01
#